data_AF-A0A318XLL5-F1
#
_entry.id   AF-A0A318XLL5-F1
#
_cell.length_a   1.000
_cell.length_b   1.000
_cell.length_c   1.000
_cell.angle_alpha   90.00
_cell.angle_beta   90.00
_cell.angle_gamma   90.00
#
_symmetry.space_group_name_H-M   'P 1'
#
loop_
_entity.id
_entity.type
_entity.pdbx_description
1 polymer ?
#
loop_
_entity_poly.entity_id
_entity_poly.type
_entity_poly.pdbx_seq_one_letter_code
_entity_poly.pdbx_strand_id
1 'polypeptide(L)' 'MDKITGTKNDFRIKQWTKIIQTCQASGMTVVDWCSQNDIKIKSYYYCYEEYVP' A
#
# COMPACT_ATOMS: atom_id res chain seq x y z
N MET A 1 20.49 8.92 9.77
CA MET A 1 19.49 7.91 10.12
C MET A 1 19.88 6.61 9.45
N ASP A 2 19.81 5.55 10.24
CA ASP A 2 20.57 4.31 10.17
C ASP A 2 20.39 3.47 8.90
N LYS A 3 21.51 2.93 8.41
CA LYS A 3 21.72 2.08 7.22
C LYS A 3 20.97 0.72 7.21
N ILE A 4 19.92 0.56 8.02
CA ILE A 4 19.07 -0.66 8.08
C ILE A 4 17.77 -0.50 7.27
N THR A 5 17.51 0.70 6.71
CA THR A 5 16.26 1.06 6.02
C THR A 5 16.16 0.65 4.55
N GLY A 6 17.17 0.03 3.94
CA GLY A 6 17.04 -0.46 2.56
C GLY A 6 16.08 -1.65 2.47
N THR A 7 16.40 -2.74 3.14
CA THR A 7 15.73 -4.04 2.93
C THR A 7 14.30 -4.12 3.48
N LYS A 8 14.01 -3.42 4.59
CA LYS A 8 12.66 -3.38 5.17
C LYS A 8 11.70 -2.55 4.33
N ASN A 9 12.23 -1.56 3.62
CA ASN A 9 11.44 -0.69 2.77
C ASN A 9 11.00 -1.42 1.49
N ASP A 10 11.90 -2.17 0.85
CA ASP A 10 11.59 -2.98 -0.33
C ASP A 10 10.49 -4.01 -0.07
N PHE A 11 10.51 -4.70 1.06
CA PHE A 11 9.47 -5.68 1.40
C PHE A 11 8.12 -4.99 1.59
N ARG A 12 8.10 -3.86 2.30
CA ARG A 12 6.91 -3.06 2.53
C ARG A 12 6.35 -2.55 1.20
N ILE A 13 7.20 -1.99 0.33
CA ILE A 13 6.79 -1.52 -1.00
C ILE A 13 6.17 -2.65 -1.80
N LYS A 14 6.83 -3.81 -1.91
CA LYS A 14 6.29 -4.97 -2.65
C LYS A 14 4.93 -5.43 -2.12
N GLN A 15 4.75 -5.43 -0.80
CA GLN A 15 3.47 -5.78 -0.17
C GLN A 15 2.39 -4.75 -0.54
N TRP A 16 2.68 -3.46 -0.43
CA TRP A 16 1.73 -2.40 -0.77
C TRP A 16 1.40 -2.36 -2.26
N THR A 17 2.37 -2.64 -3.14
CA THR A 17 2.13 -2.79 -4.58
C THR A 17 1.06 -3.84 -4.86
N LYS A 18 1.15 -5.01 -4.21
CA LYS A 18 0.15 -6.07 -4.37
C LYS A 18 -1.23 -5.63 -3.88
N ILE A 19 -1.29 -4.97 -2.72
CA ILE A 19 -2.52 -4.42 -2.12
C ILE A 19 -3.18 -3.41 -3.08
N ILE A 20 -2.40 -2.47 -3.62
CA ILE A 20 -2.89 -1.43 -4.55
C ILE A 20 -3.39 -2.09 -5.84
N GLN A 21 -2.65 -3.04 -6.41
CA GLN A 21 -3.07 -3.77 -7.61
C GLN A 21 -4.37 -4.56 -7.37
N THR A 22 -4.51 -5.24 -6.23
CA THR A 22 -5.76 -5.95 -5.90
C THR A 22 -6.93 -5.00 -5.69
N CYS A 23 -6.70 -3.83 -5.09
CA CYS A 23 -7.71 -2.80 -4.94
C CYS A 23 -8.17 -2.28 -6.32
N GLN A 24 -7.24 -1.96 -7.21
CA GLN A 24 -7.54 -1.47 -8.57
C GLN A 24 -8.26 -2.54 -9.41
N ALA A 25 -7.82 -3.79 -9.33
CA ALA A 25 -8.46 -4.91 -10.04
C ALA A 25 -9.86 -5.24 -9.53
N SER A 26 -10.16 -4.88 -8.27
CA SER A 26 -11.48 -5.16 -7.68
C SER A 26 -12.61 -4.28 -8.24
N GLY A 27 -12.28 -3.15 -8.89
CA GLY A 27 -13.26 -2.17 -9.37
C GLY A 27 -14.04 -1.45 -8.26
N MET A 28 -13.73 -1.72 -6.99
CA MET A 28 -14.33 -1.04 -5.83
C MET A 28 -13.67 0.30 -5.57
N THR A 29 -14.35 1.17 -4.82
CA THR A 29 -13.71 2.36 -4.28
C THR A 29 -12.62 1.97 -3.28
N VAL A 30 -11.55 2.77 -3.19
CA VAL A 30 -10.46 2.53 -2.22
C VAL A 30 -11.00 2.44 -0.79
N VAL A 31 -12.02 3.24 -0.46
CA VAL A 31 -12.65 3.27 0.87
C VAL A 31 -13.32 1.93 1.18
N ASP A 32 -14.18 1.45 0.28
CA ASP A 32 -14.91 0.19 0.47
C ASP A 32 -13.96 -1.00 0.50
N TRP A 33 -12.98 -1.02 -0.40
CA TRP A 33 -12.00 -2.09 -0.46
C TRP A 33 -11.14 -2.13 0.80
N CYS A 34 -10.66 -0.97 1.27
CA CYS A 34 -9.89 -0.88 2.51
C CYS A 34 -10.72 -1.33 3.72
N SER A 35 -12.00 -0.93 3.80
CA SER A 35 -12.90 -1.34 4.88
C SER A 35 -13.14 -2.86 4.90
N GLN A 36 -13.26 -3.50 3.74
CA GLN A 36 -13.49 -4.94 3.64
C GLN A 36 -12.24 -5.77 3.94
N ASN A 37 -11.05 -5.23 3.64
CA ASN A 37 -9.78 -5.93 3.80
C ASN A 37 -9.04 -5.60 5.12
N ASP A 38 -9.72 -4.92 6.06
CA ASP A 38 -9.16 -4.42 7.33
C ASP A 38 -7.90 -3.55 7.13
N ILE A 39 -7.87 -2.78 6.03
CA ILE A 39 -6.77 -1.90 5.69
C ILE A 39 -7.11 -0.49 6.11
N LYS A 40 -6.20 0.13 6.86
CA LYS A 40 -6.34 1.53 7.25
C LYS A 40 -6.19 2.42 6.02
N ILE A 41 -7.25 3.15 5.70
CA ILE A 41 -7.28 4.03 4.53
C ILE A 41 -6.15 5.08 4.53
N LYS A 42 -5.79 5.62 5.71
CA LYS A 42 -4.65 6.54 5.84
C LYS A 42 -3.32 5.88 5.44
N SER A 43 -3.12 4.62 5.81
CA SER A 43 -1.92 3.86 5.44
C SER A 43 -1.89 3.58 3.94
N TYR A 44 -3.05 3.30 3.36
CA TYR A 44 -3.18 3.13 1.91
C TYR A 44 -2.73 4.38 1.17
N TYR A 45 -3.27 5.56 1.50
CA TYR A 45 -2.88 6.81 0.83
C TYR A 45 -1.42 7.17 1.08
N TYR A 46 -0.92 7.03 2.31
CA TYR A 46 0.49 7.26 2.62
C TYR A 46 1.43 6.40 1.74
N CYS A 47 1.09 5.12 1.54
CA CYS A 47 1.87 4.23 0.69
C CYS A 47 1.62 4.47 -0.80
N TYR A 48 0.47 4.98 -1.20
CA TYR A 48 0.16 5.36 -2.58
C TYR A 48 0.92 6.63 -3.01
N GLU A 49 1.05 7.62 -2.12
CA GLU A 49 1.83 8.83 -2.35
C GLU A 49 3.34 8.55 -2.46
N GLU A 50 3.84 7.52 -1.76
CA GLU A 50 5.23 7.05 -1.86
C GLU A 50 5.44 6.12 -3.07
N TYR A 51 4.35 5.54 -3.62
CA TYR A 51 4.35 4.74 -4.83
C TYR A 51 4.28 5.64 -6.07
N VAL A 52 5.37 6.36 -6.34
CA VAL A 52 5.57 7.06 -7.61
C VAL A 52 6.50 6.19 -8.49
N PRO A 53 6.05 5.69 -9.66
CA PRO A 53 6.92 4.96 -10.58
C PRO A 53 8.03 5.85 -11.17
#